data_AF-A0A2A7MFV6-F1
#
_entry.id   AF-A0A2A7MFV6-F1
#
_cell.length_a   1.000
_cell.length_b   1.000
_cell.length_c   1.000
_cell.angle_alpha   90.00
_cell.angle_beta   90.00
_cell.angle_gamma   90.00
#
_symmetry.space_group_name_H-M   'P 1'
#
loop_
_entity.id
_entity.type
_entity.pdbx_description
1 polymer ?
#
loop_
_entity_poly.entity_id
_entity_poly.type
_entity_poly.pdbx_seq_one_letter_code
_entity_poly.pdbx_strand_id
1 'polypeptide(L)'
;MKKFFRNSLIILSLLTLVLVPMKIHAIQNKSYDNTSASNNARCNLKMDERRLWIDHVSWTRSVIMSDLASLEDTPLALERLLKNQDDIGNSIKPYYGKEAGNKLAALLREHINLAGKVVGSAKSNNKSDLEKYNKLWYKNADEIADFLSSLNPNYSKKDLRDMLHKHLQFVTDQAVARLNKDWKADIEAYDKGEDHMIMFADMLTDGIMKQFP
;
A
#
# COMPACT_ATOMS: atom_id res chain seq x y z
N MET A 1 -15.36 86.18 -47.52
CA MET A 1 -14.30 86.96 -48.20
C MET A 1 -12.95 86.59 -47.63
N LYS A 2 -11.98 86.35 -48.53
CA LYS A 2 -10.52 86.46 -48.39
C LYS A 2 -9.73 85.43 -47.54
N LYS A 3 -8.84 84.76 -48.30
CA LYS A 3 -7.65 83.96 -48.02
C LYS A 3 -6.61 84.66 -47.13
N PHE A 4 -5.68 83.88 -46.56
CA PHE A 4 -4.20 83.90 -46.73
C PHE A 4 -3.52 83.36 -45.44
N PHE A 5 -2.87 82.18 -45.48
CA PHE A 5 -1.43 81.95 -45.71
C PHE A 5 -0.50 82.49 -44.60
N ARG A 6 0.19 81.59 -43.88
CA ARG A 6 1.62 81.25 -44.12
C ARG A 6 2.52 81.13 -42.86
N ASN A 7 3.25 80.01 -42.84
CA ASN A 7 4.60 79.74 -42.32
C ASN A 7 4.87 79.29 -40.87
N SER A 8 5.57 78.14 -40.87
CA SER A 8 6.32 77.42 -39.83
C SER A 8 7.26 78.27 -38.98
N LEU A 9 7.54 77.78 -37.77
CA LEU A 9 8.91 77.45 -37.36
C LEU A 9 8.89 76.41 -36.23
N ILE A 10 9.60 75.30 -36.47
CA ILE A 10 9.87 74.21 -35.52
C ILE A 10 11.03 74.65 -34.63
N ILE A 11 10.88 74.60 -33.30
CA ILE A 11 12.02 74.40 -32.39
C ILE A 11 11.63 73.38 -31.32
N LEU A 12 12.37 72.27 -31.40
CA LEU A 12 12.42 71.10 -30.54
C LEU A 12 12.95 71.49 -29.15
N SER A 13 12.26 71.10 -28.08
CA SER A 13 12.88 70.99 -26.75
C SER A 13 12.32 69.78 -26.01
N LEU A 14 13.14 68.72 -26.00
CA LEU A 14 12.96 67.55 -25.15
C LEU A 14 13.02 67.97 -23.68
N LEU A 15 11.98 67.66 -22.91
CA LEU A 15 12.09 67.53 -21.46
C LEU A 15 11.85 66.06 -21.12
N THR A 16 12.93 65.39 -20.76
CA THR A 16 12.96 63.98 -20.34
C THR A 16 12.22 63.80 -19.04
N LEU A 17 11.07 63.10 -19.09
CA LEU A 17 10.42 62.56 -17.90
C LEU A 17 11.33 61.48 -17.30
N VAL A 18 11.97 61.77 -16.17
CA VAL A 18 12.68 60.75 -15.38
C VAL A 18 11.62 59.85 -14.74
N LEU A 19 11.29 58.76 -15.42
CA LEU A 19 10.57 57.64 -14.81
C LEU A 19 11.53 56.97 -13.82
N VAL A 20 11.36 57.26 -12.53
CA VAL A 20 11.99 56.46 -11.48
C VAL A 20 11.38 55.05 -11.58
N PRO A 21 12.17 53.99 -11.80
CA PRO A 21 11.63 52.63 -11.76
C PRO A 21 11.31 52.32 -10.31
N MET A 22 10.03 52.40 -9.97
CA MET A 22 9.53 51.82 -8.73
C MET A 22 9.74 50.31 -8.84
N LYS A 23 10.83 49.80 -8.24
CA LYS A 23 11.03 48.36 -8.07
C LYS A 23 9.92 47.88 -7.13
N ILE A 24 8.81 47.43 -7.71
CA ILE A 24 7.83 46.61 -7.02
C ILE A 24 8.58 45.35 -6.59
N HIS A 25 9.03 45.32 -5.34
CA HIS A 25 9.32 44.06 -4.69
C HIS A 25 7.97 43.39 -4.47
N ALA A 26 7.57 42.55 -5.42
CA ALA A 26 6.69 41.46 -5.07
C ALA A 26 7.42 40.70 -3.98
N ILE A 27 6.90 40.75 -2.75
CA ILE A 27 7.26 39.76 -1.74
C ILE A 27 6.73 38.45 -2.30
N GLN A 28 7.55 37.76 -3.08
CA GLN A 28 7.41 36.34 -3.29
C GLN A 28 7.66 35.71 -1.91
N ASN A 29 6.58 35.56 -1.14
CA ASN A 29 6.57 34.56 -0.10
C ASN A 29 6.58 33.20 -0.80
N LYS A 30 7.75 32.79 -1.30
CA LYS A 30 8.03 31.39 -1.63
C LYS A 30 8.19 30.62 -0.32
N SER A 31 7.14 30.53 0.47
CA SER A 31 6.86 29.28 1.14
C SER A 31 6.20 28.39 0.09
N TYR A 32 7.01 27.85 -0.84
CA TYR A 32 6.54 26.67 -1.56
C TYR A 32 6.21 25.63 -0.50
N ASP A 33 4.95 25.23 -0.54
CA ASP A 33 4.18 24.63 0.54
C ASP A 33 4.70 23.22 0.88
N ASN A 34 5.73 23.15 1.75
CA ASN A 34 6.25 21.88 2.27
C ASN A 34 5.16 21.05 2.96
N THR A 35 4.10 21.70 3.48
CA THR A 35 2.97 21.02 4.11
C THR A 35 2.09 20.32 3.07
N SER A 36 1.78 20.96 1.93
CA SER A 36 1.06 20.29 0.83
C SER A 36 1.85 19.13 0.21
N ALA A 37 3.16 19.29 0.00
CA ALA A 37 4.00 18.22 -0.53
C ALA A 37 4.12 17.00 0.42
N SER A 38 4.29 17.24 1.73
CA SER A 38 4.32 16.18 2.76
C SER A 38 2.96 15.47 2.89
N ASN A 39 1.85 16.22 2.85
CA ASN A 39 0.50 15.63 2.87
C ASN A 39 0.26 14.71 1.67
N ASN A 40 0.76 15.08 0.48
CA ASN A 40 0.67 14.23 -0.70
C ASN A 40 1.50 12.96 -0.57
N ALA A 41 2.74 13.05 -0.03
CA ALA A 41 3.58 11.88 0.19
C ALA A 41 2.96 10.88 1.17
N ARG A 42 2.37 11.37 2.28
CA ARG A 42 1.65 10.55 3.26
C ARG A 42 0.43 9.87 2.65
N CYS A 43 -0.38 10.61 1.88
CA CYS A 43 -1.53 10.05 1.19
C CYS A 43 -1.11 8.94 0.21
N ASN A 44 -0.08 9.18 -0.60
CA ASN A 44 0.45 8.21 -1.55
C ASN A 44 0.93 6.94 -0.85
N LEU A 45 1.69 7.04 0.24
CA LEU A 45 2.13 5.88 1.02
C LEU A 45 0.93 5.04 1.50
N LYS A 46 -0.12 5.67 2.05
CA LYS A 46 -1.34 4.96 2.46
C LYS A 46 -2.01 4.25 1.29
N MET A 47 -2.19 4.93 0.17
CA MET A 47 -2.85 4.35 -1.00
C MET A 47 -2.04 3.21 -1.61
N ASP A 48 -0.72 3.35 -1.69
CA ASP A 48 0.18 2.32 -2.24
C ASP A 48 0.20 1.07 -1.36
N GLU A 49 0.30 1.21 -0.04
CA GLU A 49 0.24 0.07 0.88
C GLU A 49 -1.14 -0.60 0.87
N ARG A 50 -2.23 0.17 0.93
CA ARG A 50 -3.59 -0.40 0.83
C ARG A 50 -3.74 -1.21 -0.45
N ARG A 51 -3.28 -0.71 -1.60
CA ARG A 51 -3.30 -1.45 -2.86
C ARG A 51 -2.54 -2.77 -2.76
N LEU A 52 -1.35 -2.79 -2.15
CA LEU A 52 -0.55 -4.01 -2.00
C LEU A 52 -1.25 -5.06 -1.11
N TRP A 53 -1.90 -4.63 -0.03
CA TRP A 53 -2.61 -5.53 0.89
C TRP A 53 -4.00 -5.96 0.37
N ILE A 54 -4.66 -5.14 -0.45
CA ILE A 54 -5.84 -5.55 -1.23
C ILE A 54 -5.44 -6.57 -2.30
N ASP A 55 -4.35 -6.33 -3.04
CA ASP A 55 -3.80 -7.30 -3.99
C ASP A 55 -3.51 -8.64 -3.27
N HIS A 56 -2.93 -8.61 -2.07
CA HIS A 56 -2.65 -9.80 -1.28
C HIS A 56 -3.90 -10.66 -1.05
N VAL A 57 -5.00 -10.08 -0.55
CA VAL A 57 -6.24 -10.84 -0.29
C VAL A 57 -6.96 -11.24 -1.58
N SER A 58 -6.94 -10.37 -2.59
CA SER A 58 -7.56 -10.63 -3.89
C SER A 58 -6.92 -11.83 -4.58
N TRP A 59 -5.58 -11.86 -4.65
CA TRP A 59 -4.86 -12.98 -5.25
C TRP A 59 -4.91 -14.24 -4.38
N THR A 60 -4.97 -14.12 -3.06
CA THR A 60 -5.22 -15.26 -2.16
C THR A 60 -6.58 -15.89 -2.46
N ARG A 61 -7.64 -15.07 -2.61
CA ARG A 61 -8.96 -15.55 -3.02
C ARG A 61 -8.92 -16.25 -4.39
N SER A 62 -8.27 -15.65 -5.38
CA SER A 62 -8.12 -16.25 -6.71
C SER A 62 -7.45 -17.62 -6.63
N VAL A 63 -6.34 -17.75 -5.89
CA VAL A 63 -5.65 -19.03 -5.71
C VAL A 63 -6.54 -20.05 -5.00
N ILE A 64 -7.25 -19.69 -3.92
CA ILE A 64 -8.17 -20.60 -3.23
C ILE A 64 -9.27 -21.08 -4.18
N MET A 65 -9.87 -20.16 -4.96
CA MET A 65 -10.92 -20.50 -5.91
C MET A 65 -10.42 -21.44 -7.00
N SER A 66 -9.28 -21.12 -7.63
CA SER A 66 -8.69 -21.92 -8.70
C SER A 66 -8.20 -23.28 -8.20
N ASP A 67 -7.50 -23.33 -7.06
CA ASP A 67 -6.99 -24.58 -6.49
C ASP A 67 -8.13 -25.52 -6.12
N LEU A 68 -9.14 -25.04 -5.38
CA LEU A 68 -10.25 -25.89 -4.95
C LEU A 68 -11.09 -26.40 -6.12
N ALA A 69 -11.22 -25.60 -7.19
CA ALA A 69 -11.89 -26.00 -8.42
C ALA A 69 -10.97 -26.79 -9.39
N SER A 70 -9.69 -26.99 -9.05
CA SER A 70 -8.68 -27.66 -9.87
C SER A 70 -8.52 -27.03 -11.26
N LEU A 71 -8.48 -25.70 -11.31
CA LEU A 71 -8.31 -24.93 -12.55
C LEU A 71 -6.83 -24.85 -12.97
N GLU A 72 -6.61 -24.84 -14.28
CA GLU A 72 -5.27 -24.80 -14.90
C GLU A 72 -4.51 -23.48 -14.68
N ASP A 73 -5.22 -22.41 -14.28
CA ASP A 73 -4.62 -21.09 -14.03
C ASP A 73 -3.98 -20.98 -12.63
N THR A 74 -4.19 -21.96 -11.74
CA THR A 74 -3.66 -21.98 -10.37
C THR A 74 -2.17 -21.64 -10.28
N PRO A 75 -1.26 -22.19 -11.13
CA PRO A 75 0.16 -21.85 -11.07
C PRO A 75 0.46 -20.37 -11.36
N LEU A 76 -0.23 -19.77 -12.33
CA LEU A 76 -0.04 -18.36 -12.71
C LEU A 76 -0.64 -17.41 -11.65
N ALA A 77 -1.79 -17.76 -11.08
CA ALA A 77 -2.37 -17.03 -9.96
C ALA A 77 -1.45 -17.06 -8.73
N LEU A 78 -0.86 -18.22 -8.42
CA LEU A 78 0.10 -18.38 -7.33
C LEU A 78 1.38 -17.59 -7.58
N GLU A 79 1.91 -17.59 -8.80
CA GLU A 79 3.08 -16.79 -9.17
C GLU A 79 2.81 -15.29 -8.92
N ARG A 80 1.64 -14.79 -9.33
CA ARG A 80 1.26 -13.40 -9.12
C ARG A 80 1.07 -13.05 -7.64
N LEU A 81 0.53 -13.97 -6.83
CA LEU A 81 0.43 -13.83 -5.38
C LEU A 81 1.81 -13.80 -4.72
N LEU A 82 2.73 -14.66 -5.13
CA LEU A 82 4.09 -14.68 -4.61
C LEU A 82 4.86 -13.41 -4.99
N LYS A 83 4.66 -12.88 -6.21
CA LYS A 83 5.22 -11.59 -6.61
C LYS A 83 4.69 -10.45 -5.75
N ASN A 84 3.41 -10.47 -5.35
CA ASN A 84 2.87 -9.47 -4.43
C ASN A 84 3.63 -9.44 -3.09
N GLN A 85 4.14 -10.58 -2.60
CA GLN A 85 4.92 -10.62 -1.36
C GLN A 85 6.29 -9.93 -1.53
N ASP A 86 6.89 -10.08 -2.72
CA ASP A 86 8.10 -9.35 -3.09
C ASP A 86 7.84 -7.84 -3.22
N ASP A 87 6.68 -7.46 -3.77
CA ASP A 87 6.27 -6.06 -3.90
C ASP A 87 6.02 -5.41 -2.52
N ILE A 88 5.40 -6.11 -1.56
CA ILE A 88 5.25 -5.67 -0.17
C ILE A 88 6.62 -5.56 0.52
N GLY A 89 7.51 -6.53 0.33
CA GLY A 89 8.87 -6.41 0.85
C GLY A 89 9.64 -5.22 0.25
N ASN A 90 9.41 -4.91 -1.03
CA ASN A 90 10.03 -3.79 -1.70
C ASN A 90 9.54 -2.43 -1.20
N SER A 91 8.25 -2.31 -0.84
CA SER A 91 7.65 -1.04 -0.44
C SER A 91 8.24 -0.49 0.86
N ILE A 92 8.73 -1.36 1.74
CA ILE A 92 9.34 -0.94 3.02
C ILE A 92 10.85 -0.62 2.92
N LYS A 93 11.51 -0.95 1.80
CA LYS A 93 12.96 -0.75 1.61
C LYS A 93 13.42 0.70 1.74
N PRO A 94 12.68 1.72 1.26
CA PRO A 94 13.07 3.11 1.44
C PRO A 94 13.18 3.54 2.90
N TYR A 95 12.50 2.84 3.83
CA TYR A 95 12.42 3.19 5.24
C TYR A 95 13.36 2.35 6.12
N TYR A 96 13.44 1.04 5.86
CA TYR A 96 14.19 0.10 6.71
C TYR A 96 15.36 -0.59 5.99
N GLY A 97 15.63 -0.21 4.74
CA GLY A 97 16.73 -0.76 3.95
C GLY A 97 16.44 -2.08 3.25
N LYS A 98 17.37 -2.48 2.38
CA LYS A 98 17.22 -3.64 1.47
C LYS A 98 17.09 -4.97 2.22
N GLU A 99 17.87 -5.17 3.28
CA GLU A 99 17.82 -6.41 4.07
C GLU A 99 16.47 -6.61 4.73
N ALA A 100 15.92 -5.56 5.35
CA ALA A 100 14.62 -5.64 6.02
C ALA A 100 13.50 -5.97 5.02
N GLY A 101 13.47 -5.28 3.88
CA GLY A 101 12.49 -5.56 2.83
C GLY A 101 12.60 -6.97 2.25
N ASN A 102 13.82 -7.46 2.02
CA ASN A 102 14.03 -8.84 1.56
C ASN A 102 13.61 -9.87 2.62
N LYS A 103 13.83 -9.58 3.91
CA LYS A 103 13.42 -10.46 5.00
C LYS A 103 11.90 -10.53 5.13
N LEU A 104 11.20 -9.40 5.01
CA LEU A 104 9.73 -9.37 4.98
C LEU A 104 9.18 -10.21 3.82
N ALA A 105 9.69 -9.99 2.60
CA ALA A 105 9.29 -10.77 1.43
C ALA A 105 9.47 -12.27 1.65
N ALA A 106 10.60 -12.70 2.22
CA ALA A 106 10.85 -14.11 2.50
C ALA A 106 9.83 -14.70 3.50
N LEU A 107 9.53 -13.98 4.60
CA LEU A 107 8.54 -14.41 5.58
C LEU A 107 7.13 -14.52 4.98
N LEU A 108 6.74 -13.55 4.15
CA LEU A 108 5.44 -13.52 3.48
C LEU A 108 5.33 -14.59 2.37
N ARG A 109 6.40 -14.91 1.65
CA ARG A 109 6.41 -16.03 0.71
C ARG A 109 6.25 -17.37 1.42
N GLU A 110 6.91 -17.55 2.56
CA GLU A 110 6.70 -18.71 3.42
C GLU A 110 5.25 -18.77 3.91
N HIS A 111 4.67 -17.63 4.29
CA HIS A 111 3.28 -17.50 4.69
C HIS A 111 2.32 -18.07 3.64
N ILE A 112 2.45 -17.63 2.38
CA ILE A 112 1.62 -18.10 1.27
C ILE A 112 1.81 -19.61 1.01
N ASN A 113 3.05 -20.09 1.07
CA ASN A 113 3.32 -21.52 0.89
C ASN A 113 2.70 -22.37 2.00
N LEU A 114 2.69 -21.90 3.25
CA LEU A 114 2.04 -22.58 4.36
C LEU A 114 0.51 -22.54 4.22
N ALA A 115 -0.07 -21.40 3.84
CA ALA A 115 -1.50 -21.29 3.54
C ALA A 115 -1.93 -22.30 2.46
N GLY A 116 -1.15 -22.43 1.37
CA GLY A 116 -1.40 -23.43 0.33
C GLY A 116 -1.39 -24.87 0.87
N LYS A 117 -0.48 -25.20 1.78
CA LYS A 117 -0.46 -26.52 2.44
C LYS A 117 -1.66 -26.74 3.35
N VAL A 118 -2.13 -25.71 4.06
CA VAL A 118 -3.35 -25.75 4.88
C VAL A 118 -4.57 -26.06 4.01
N VAL A 119 -4.77 -25.27 2.94
CA VAL A 119 -5.89 -25.45 2.00
C VAL A 119 -5.84 -26.82 1.32
N GLY A 120 -4.67 -27.24 0.82
CA GLY A 120 -4.50 -28.55 0.19
C GLY A 120 -4.74 -29.73 1.15
N SER A 121 -4.35 -29.60 2.42
CA SER A 121 -4.61 -30.61 3.45
C SER A 121 -6.10 -30.68 3.79
N ALA A 122 -6.78 -29.54 3.85
CA ALA A 122 -8.23 -29.50 4.03
C ALA A 122 -8.99 -30.12 2.84
N LYS A 123 -8.62 -29.75 1.60
CA LYS A 123 -9.18 -30.30 0.35
C LYS A 123 -9.06 -31.82 0.27
N SER A 124 -7.94 -32.37 0.74
CA SER A 124 -7.67 -33.82 0.75
C SER A 124 -8.18 -34.54 2.00
N ASN A 125 -8.84 -33.84 2.94
CA ASN A 125 -9.29 -34.37 4.23
C ASN A 125 -8.15 -35.00 5.07
N ASN A 126 -6.92 -34.52 4.90
CA ASN A 126 -5.74 -34.98 5.65
C ASN A 126 -5.61 -34.20 6.96
N LYS A 127 -6.25 -34.71 8.02
CA LYS A 127 -6.29 -34.04 9.34
C LYS A 127 -4.92 -33.84 9.98
N SER A 128 -4.01 -34.80 9.81
CA SER A 128 -2.66 -34.74 10.40
C SER A 128 -1.85 -33.59 9.79
N ASP A 129 -1.83 -33.49 8.46
CA ASP A 129 -1.12 -32.41 7.79
C ASP A 129 -1.82 -31.07 7.99
N LEU A 130 -3.15 -31.05 8.05
CA LEU A 130 -3.91 -29.84 8.37
C LEU A 130 -3.51 -29.27 9.72
N GLU A 131 -3.49 -30.09 10.78
CA GLU A 131 -3.07 -29.65 12.12
C GLU A 131 -1.62 -29.14 12.12
N LYS A 132 -0.71 -29.90 11.51
CA LYS A 132 0.70 -29.56 11.40
C LYS A 132 0.92 -28.23 10.69
N TYR A 133 0.37 -28.07 9.49
CA TYR A 133 0.59 -26.88 8.68
C TYR A 133 -0.15 -25.67 9.22
N ASN A 134 -1.32 -25.84 9.85
CA ASN A 134 -2.00 -24.74 10.51
C ASN A 134 -1.15 -24.19 11.68
N LYS A 135 -0.55 -25.06 12.50
CA LYS A 135 0.36 -24.63 13.57
C LYS A 135 1.58 -23.87 13.01
N LEU A 136 2.17 -24.35 11.93
CA LEU A 136 3.29 -23.67 11.27
C LEU A 136 2.88 -22.32 10.67
N TRP A 137 1.69 -22.23 10.10
CA TRP A 137 1.17 -21.01 9.49
C TRP A 137 0.94 -19.91 10.52
N TYR A 138 0.34 -20.24 11.67
CA TYR A 138 0.19 -19.31 12.80
C TYR A 138 1.55 -18.92 13.40
N LYS A 139 2.50 -19.85 13.50
CA LYS A 139 3.87 -19.54 13.94
C LYS A 139 4.56 -18.56 12.99
N ASN A 140 4.41 -18.71 11.68
CA ASN A 140 4.96 -17.77 10.71
C ASN A 140 4.27 -16.39 10.81
N ALA A 141 2.96 -16.32 11.10
CA ALA A 141 2.29 -15.06 11.40
C ALA A 141 2.88 -14.36 12.64
N ASP A 142 3.19 -15.13 13.70
CA ASP A 142 3.89 -14.60 14.88
C ASP A 142 5.29 -14.08 14.52
N GLU A 143 6.02 -14.79 13.67
CA GLU A 143 7.36 -14.37 13.20
C GLU A 143 7.30 -13.08 12.36
N ILE A 144 6.24 -12.88 11.57
CA ILE A 144 6.00 -11.63 10.84
C ILE A 144 5.71 -10.48 11.82
N ALA A 145 4.85 -10.70 12.82
CA ALA A 145 4.57 -9.70 13.86
C ALA A 145 5.83 -9.30 14.64
N ASP A 146 6.65 -10.29 14.99
CA ASP A 146 7.93 -10.11 15.69
C ASP A 146 8.90 -9.29 14.85
N PHE A 147 9.02 -9.65 13.58
CA PHE A 147 9.90 -8.94 12.66
C PHE A 147 9.45 -7.49 12.46
N LEU A 148 8.18 -7.25 12.14
CA LEU A 148 7.66 -5.90 11.92
C LEU A 148 7.79 -5.03 13.18
N SER A 149 7.43 -5.55 14.35
CA SER A 149 7.59 -4.82 15.63
C SER A 149 9.04 -4.52 15.97
N SER A 150 9.99 -5.34 15.54
CA SER A 150 11.42 -5.05 15.74
C SER A 150 11.94 -3.91 14.85
N LEU A 151 11.29 -3.62 13.72
CA LEU A 151 11.69 -2.56 12.80
C LEU A 151 11.22 -1.17 13.25
N ASN A 152 10.07 -1.09 13.92
CA ASN A 152 9.43 0.17 14.24
C ASN A 152 8.92 0.19 15.69
N PRO A 153 9.46 1.08 16.55
CA PRO A 153 9.09 1.15 17.96
C PRO A 153 7.65 1.63 18.20
N ASN A 154 6.96 2.15 17.17
CA ASN A 154 5.57 2.56 17.24
C ASN A 154 4.59 1.39 17.06
N TYR A 155 5.07 0.19 16.70
CA TYR A 155 4.22 -0.98 16.60
C TYR A 155 4.14 -1.75 17.91
N SER A 156 2.92 -2.09 18.30
CA SER A 156 2.65 -3.11 19.31
C SER A 156 2.77 -4.49 18.67
N LYS A 157 3.74 -5.30 19.13
CA LYS A 157 3.87 -6.73 18.73
C LYS A 157 2.57 -7.49 18.94
N LYS A 158 1.86 -7.22 20.05
CA LYS A 158 0.58 -7.85 20.36
C LYS A 158 -0.46 -7.49 19.31
N ASP A 159 -0.59 -6.22 18.96
CA ASP A 159 -1.62 -5.78 18.02
C ASP A 159 -1.33 -6.28 16.60
N LEU A 160 -0.05 -6.28 16.17
CA LEU A 160 0.35 -6.88 14.90
C LEU A 160 0.00 -8.37 14.83
N ARG A 161 0.29 -9.11 15.90
CA ARG A 161 -0.04 -10.54 15.99
C ARG A 161 -1.55 -10.76 15.93
N ASP A 162 -2.31 -9.99 16.69
CA ASP A 162 -3.77 -10.12 16.74
C ASP A 162 -4.39 -9.78 15.37
N MET A 163 -3.87 -8.76 14.66
CA MET A 163 -4.27 -8.45 13.28
C MET A 163 -3.96 -9.61 12.32
N LEU A 164 -2.77 -10.19 12.38
CA LEU A 164 -2.39 -11.31 11.50
C LEU A 164 -3.19 -12.58 11.82
N HIS A 165 -3.43 -12.90 13.09
CA HIS A 165 -4.28 -14.03 13.48
C HIS A 165 -5.72 -13.85 13.00
N LYS A 166 -6.24 -12.63 13.08
CA LYS A 166 -7.59 -12.34 12.58
C LYS A 166 -7.67 -12.49 11.06
N HIS A 167 -6.63 -12.06 10.33
CA HIS A 167 -6.51 -12.31 8.90
C HIS A 167 -6.54 -13.81 8.58
N LEU A 168 -5.78 -14.62 9.33
CA LEU A 168 -5.71 -16.08 9.16
C LEU A 168 -7.08 -16.73 9.37
N GLN A 169 -7.85 -16.23 10.35
CA GLN A 169 -9.23 -16.65 10.56
C GLN A 169 -10.09 -16.36 9.33
N PHE A 170 -10.07 -15.15 8.77
CA PHE A 170 -10.89 -14.82 7.59
C PHE A 170 -10.53 -15.65 6.36
N VAL A 171 -9.24 -15.92 6.11
CA VAL A 171 -8.81 -16.81 5.03
C VAL A 171 -9.28 -18.25 5.27
N THR A 172 -9.25 -18.71 6.52
CA THR A 172 -9.76 -20.05 6.91
C THR A 172 -11.27 -20.14 6.70
N ASP A 173 -12.02 -19.15 7.18
CA ASP A 173 -13.48 -19.07 7.04
C ASP A 173 -13.87 -19.10 5.55
N GLN A 174 -13.16 -18.35 4.71
CA GLN A 174 -13.35 -18.34 3.26
C GLN A 174 -13.11 -19.73 2.65
N ALA A 175 -11.97 -20.37 2.96
CA ALA A 175 -11.63 -21.69 2.41
C ALA A 175 -12.63 -22.78 2.86
N VAL A 176 -13.03 -22.76 4.14
CA VAL A 176 -14.01 -23.70 4.69
C VAL A 176 -15.38 -23.51 4.06
N ALA A 177 -15.86 -22.26 3.95
CA ALA A 177 -17.13 -21.96 3.31
C ALA A 177 -17.14 -22.45 1.84
N ARG A 178 -16.05 -22.19 1.10
CA ARG A 178 -15.91 -22.63 -0.28
C ARG A 178 -15.91 -24.16 -0.42
N LEU A 179 -15.17 -24.88 0.44
CA LEU A 179 -15.17 -26.35 0.48
C LEU A 179 -16.57 -26.91 0.74
N ASN A 180 -17.35 -26.25 1.61
CA ASN A 180 -18.73 -26.62 1.93
C ASN A 180 -19.76 -26.11 0.92
N LYS A 181 -19.33 -25.41 -0.14
CA LYS A 181 -20.19 -24.76 -1.15
C LYS A 181 -21.15 -23.71 -0.57
N ASP A 182 -20.80 -23.13 0.58
CA ASP A 182 -21.49 -21.98 1.14
C ASP A 182 -20.94 -20.70 0.49
N TRP A 183 -21.47 -20.36 -0.68
CA TRP A 183 -21.01 -19.23 -1.47
C TRP A 183 -21.25 -17.89 -0.78
N LYS A 184 -22.31 -17.79 0.04
CA LYS A 184 -22.62 -16.56 0.76
C LYS A 184 -21.60 -16.32 1.87
N ALA A 185 -21.31 -17.35 2.68
CA ALA A 185 -20.30 -17.24 3.72
C ALA A 185 -18.89 -17.01 3.14
N ASP A 186 -18.58 -17.60 1.99
CA ASP A 186 -17.32 -17.35 1.27
C ASP A 186 -17.15 -15.87 0.88
N ILE A 187 -18.18 -15.26 0.29
CA ILE A 187 -18.17 -13.83 -0.08
C ILE A 187 -18.07 -12.95 1.19
N GLU A 188 -18.88 -13.23 2.20
CA GLU A 188 -18.86 -12.45 3.45
C GLU A 188 -17.52 -12.54 4.20
N ALA A 189 -16.85 -13.70 4.15
CA ALA A 189 -15.52 -13.87 4.73
C ALA A 189 -14.47 -13.07 3.97
N TYR A 190 -14.56 -13.02 2.64
CA TYR A 190 -13.67 -12.19 1.82
C TYR A 190 -13.85 -10.71 2.10
N ASP A 191 -15.08 -10.19 2.09
CA ASP A 191 -15.35 -8.76 2.30
C ASP A 191 -14.77 -8.29 3.64
N LYS A 192 -15.01 -9.07 4.72
CA LYS A 192 -14.41 -8.81 6.03
C LYS A 192 -12.89 -8.90 6.02
N GLY A 193 -12.33 -9.85 5.27
CA GLY A 193 -10.89 -10.03 5.11
C GLY A 193 -10.22 -8.87 4.37
N GLU A 194 -10.88 -8.32 3.35
CA GLU A 194 -10.40 -7.17 2.58
C GLU A 194 -10.39 -5.91 3.43
N ASP A 195 -11.51 -5.57 4.07
CA ASP A 195 -11.60 -4.46 5.02
C ASP A 195 -10.53 -4.57 6.10
N HIS A 196 -10.32 -5.78 6.62
CA HIS A 196 -9.31 -6.06 7.64
C HIS A 196 -7.88 -5.82 7.17
N MET A 197 -7.55 -6.18 5.93
CA MET A 197 -6.21 -5.96 5.39
C MET A 197 -5.97 -4.50 4.97
N ILE A 198 -7.02 -3.74 4.67
CA ILE A 198 -6.93 -2.28 4.57
C ILE A 198 -6.58 -1.66 5.93
N MET A 199 -7.23 -2.11 7.01
CA MET A 199 -6.89 -1.67 8.38
C MET A 199 -5.45 -2.05 8.76
N PHE A 200 -4.98 -3.23 8.35
CA PHE A 200 -3.59 -3.64 8.57
C PHE A 200 -2.61 -2.74 7.81
N ALA A 201 -2.88 -2.42 6.55
CA ALA A 201 -2.07 -1.49 5.75
C ALA A 201 -1.99 -0.10 6.42
N ASP A 202 -3.12 0.40 6.94
CA ASP A 202 -3.16 1.67 7.68
C ASP A 202 -2.33 1.62 8.96
N MET A 203 -2.40 0.53 9.71
CA MET A 203 -1.58 0.33 10.91
C MET A 203 -0.08 0.42 10.59
N LEU A 204 0.36 -0.23 9.49
CA LEU A 204 1.76 -0.19 9.06
C LEU A 204 2.17 1.22 8.62
N THR A 205 1.38 1.85 7.77
CA THR A 205 1.72 3.20 7.29
C THR A 205 1.72 4.25 8.38
N ASP A 206 0.80 4.17 9.35
CA ASP A 206 0.78 5.07 10.50
C ASP A 206 2.04 4.94 11.36
N GLY A 207 2.57 3.72 11.54
CA GLY A 207 3.85 3.53 12.22
C GLY A 207 5.03 4.08 11.42
N ILE A 208 5.10 3.82 10.11
CA ILE A 208 6.14 4.37 9.23
C ILE A 208 6.14 5.90 9.31
N MET A 209 4.99 6.55 9.18
CA MET A 209 4.87 8.00 9.23
C MET A 209 5.20 8.62 10.60
N LYS A 210 5.04 7.87 11.68
CA LYS A 210 5.47 8.30 13.03
C LYS A 210 6.98 8.27 13.18
N GLN A 211 7.64 7.29 12.57
CA GLN A 211 9.10 7.14 12.63
C GLN A 211 9.83 8.02 11.61
N PHE A 212 9.24 8.22 10.43
CA PHE A 212 9.79 8.97 9.30
C PHE A 212 8.78 10.05 8.84
N PRO A 213 8.73 11.22 9.51
CA PRO A 213 7.70 12.23 9.29
C PRO A 213 7.85 13.05 7.99
#